data_AF-A0A9E2EXF6-F1
#
_entry.id   AF-A0A9E2EXF6-F1
#
_cell.length_a   1.000
_cell.length_b   1.000
_cell.length_c   1.000
_cell.angle_alpha   90.00
_cell.angle_beta   90.00
_cell.angle_gamma   90.00
#
_symmetry.space_group_name_H-M   'P 1'
#
loop_
_entity.id
_entity.type
_entity.pdbx_description
1 polymer ?
#
loop_
_entity_poly.entity_id
_entity_poly.type
_entity_poly.pdbx_seq_one_letter_code
_entity_poly.pdbx_strand_id
1 'polypeptide(L)'
;EVMGVNALNYLVFPKFIALTLYPFVISIAMFLGVLGGMAACVYGGYGTLEDYIQGIQTDFIPFHIAYAFIKTLVFAFILATIPSYYGYYMEGGALEVGRASTTSFVWTSVVIILLNYILTSLMLG
;
A
#
# COMPACT_ATOMS: atom_id res chain seq x y z
N GLU A 1 14.80 26.03 -10.04
CA GLU A 1 16.04 26.04 -9.22
C GLU A 1 16.45 27.45 -8.73
N VAL A 2 15.51 28.33 -8.38
CA VAL A 2 15.83 29.75 -8.06
C VAL A 2 16.12 29.99 -6.56
N MET A 3 16.19 28.93 -5.73
CA MET A 3 16.42 29.05 -4.27
C MET A 3 17.60 28.24 -3.72
N GLY A 4 18.47 27.65 -4.55
CA GLY A 4 19.68 26.95 -4.05
C GLY A 4 19.43 25.70 -3.18
N VAL A 5 18.17 25.35 -2.93
CA VAL A 5 17.75 24.12 -2.28
C VAL A 5 17.42 23.10 -3.35
N ASN A 6 18.03 21.92 -3.25
CA ASN A 6 17.78 20.80 -4.14
C ASN A 6 16.31 20.37 -4.01
N ALA A 7 15.43 20.85 -4.91
CA ALA A 7 13.98 20.67 -4.85
C ALA A 7 13.58 19.19 -4.79
N LEU A 8 14.41 18.34 -5.41
CA LEU A 8 14.25 16.89 -5.41
C LEU A 8 14.38 16.32 -3.99
N ASN A 9 15.31 16.81 -3.18
CA ASN A 9 15.47 16.34 -1.81
C ASN A 9 14.37 16.87 -0.87
N TYR A 10 13.90 18.11 -1.09
CA TYR A 10 12.83 18.72 -0.28
C TYR A 10 11.44 18.12 -0.55
N LEU A 11 11.20 17.57 -1.76
CA LEU A 11 9.96 16.83 -2.07
C LEU A 11 10.02 15.35 -1.68
N VAL A 12 11.20 14.72 -1.73
CA VAL A 12 11.38 13.29 -1.46
C VAL A 12 11.42 13.00 0.05
N PHE A 13 11.97 13.91 0.86
CA PHE A 13 12.11 13.72 2.30
C PHE A 13 10.77 13.59 3.07
N PRO A 14 9.74 14.44 2.84
CA PRO A 14 8.43 14.26 3.49
C PRO A 14 7.76 12.93 3.09
N LYS A 15 8.02 12.44 1.88
CA LYS A 15 7.48 11.17 1.39
C LYS A 15 8.19 9.96 1.98
N PHE A 16 9.47 10.07 2.30
CA PHE A 16 10.19 9.08 3.09
C PHE A 16 9.65 8.97 4.52
N ILE A 17 9.21 10.07 5.11
CA ILE A 17 8.53 10.04 6.42
C ILE A 17 7.13 9.40 6.29
N ALA A 18 6.42 9.65 5.19
CA ALA A 18 5.15 9.00 4.91
C ALA A 18 5.29 7.48 4.71
N LEU A 19 6.39 7.01 4.11
CA LEU A 19 6.75 5.58 4.01
C LEU A 19 6.79 4.89 5.39
N THR A 20 7.23 5.60 6.43
CA THR A 20 7.32 5.07 7.80
C THR A 20 5.95 4.84 8.45
N LEU A 21 4.89 5.50 7.97
CA LEU A 21 3.52 5.33 8.48
C LEU A 21 2.78 4.14 7.86
N TYR A 22 3.19 3.67 6.69
CA TYR A 22 2.52 2.54 6.01
C TYR A 22 2.46 1.25 6.85
N PRO A 23 3.54 0.82 7.54
CA PRO A 23 3.49 -0.36 8.41
C PRO A 23 2.40 -0.27 9.49
N PHE A 24 2.15 0.91 10.04
CA PHE A 24 1.09 1.12 11.04
C PHE A 24 -0.30 1.00 10.41
N VAL A 25 -0.50 1.60 9.24
CA VAL A 25 -1.79 1.55 8.53
C VAL A 25 -2.16 0.10 8.17
N ILE A 26 -1.19 -0.69 7.69
CA ILE A 26 -1.43 -2.10 7.35
C ILE A 26 -1.69 -2.96 8.59
N SER A 27 -1.02 -2.69 9.71
CA SER A 27 -1.30 -3.38 10.97
C SER A 27 -2.75 -3.18 11.41
N ILE A 28 -3.26 -1.94 11.31
CA ILE A 28 -4.65 -1.61 11.63
C ILE A 28 -5.60 -2.27 10.62
N ALA A 29 -5.27 -2.27 9.32
CA ALA A 29 -6.08 -2.91 8.29
C ALA A 29 -6.19 -4.43 8.48
N MET A 30 -5.10 -5.10 8.85
CA MET A 30 -5.11 -6.54 9.17
C MET A 30 -5.98 -6.82 10.40
N PHE A 31 -5.84 -6.02 11.45
CA PHE A 31 -6.66 -6.16 12.66
C PHE A 31 -8.16 -5.97 12.37
N LEU A 32 -8.52 -4.92 11.63
CA LEU A 32 -9.90 -4.68 11.21
C LEU A 32 -10.41 -5.79 10.27
N GLY A 33 -9.56 -6.36 9.42
CA GLY A 33 -9.90 -7.50 8.56
C GLY A 33 -10.26 -8.75 9.36
N VAL A 34 -9.49 -9.08 10.40
CA VAL A 34 -9.78 -10.20 11.30
C VAL A 34 -11.05 -9.95 12.10
N LEU A 35 -11.24 -8.74 12.64
CA LEU A 35 -12.49 -8.39 13.34
C LEU A 35 -13.71 -8.43 12.42
N GLY A 36 -13.59 -7.92 11.19
CA GLY A 36 -14.64 -7.97 10.19
C GLY A 36 -15.01 -9.39 9.79
N GLY A 37 -14.00 -10.27 9.62
CA GLY A 37 -14.21 -11.70 9.37
C GLY A 37 -14.91 -12.40 10.53
N MET A 38 -14.53 -12.08 11.78
CA MET A 38 -15.19 -12.61 12.98
C MET A 38 -16.67 -12.20 13.03
N ALA A 39 -16.96 -10.90 12.82
CA ALA A 39 -18.32 -10.39 12.79
C ALA A 39 -19.13 -11.06 11.68
N ALA A 40 -18.58 -11.18 10.47
CA ALA A 40 -19.24 -11.85 9.35
C ALA A 40 -19.53 -13.34 9.62
N CYS A 41 -18.63 -14.05 10.30
CA CYS A 41 -18.82 -15.46 10.66
C CYS A 41 -19.97 -15.64 11.66
N VAL A 42 -19.99 -14.83 12.73
CA VAL A 42 -20.99 -14.89 13.80
C VAL A 42 -22.36 -14.41 13.33
N TYR A 43 -22.43 -13.24 12.66
CA TYR A 43 -23.70 -12.70 12.17
C TYR A 43 -24.22 -13.42 10.93
N GLY A 44 -23.32 -13.99 10.13
CA GLY A 44 -23.67 -14.79 8.95
C GLY A 44 -24.10 -16.22 9.27
N GLY A 45 -23.91 -16.68 10.52
CA GLY A 45 -24.32 -18.02 10.96
C GLY A 45 -23.45 -19.16 10.41
N TYR A 46 -22.22 -18.87 9.99
CA TYR A 46 -21.32 -19.86 9.36
C TYR A 46 -20.59 -20.75 10.36
N GLY A 47 -20.56 -20.39 11.65
CA GLY A 47 -19.89 -21.15 12.71
C GLY A 47 -19.93 -20.44 14.06
N THR A 48 -19.40 -21.08 15.10
CA THR A 48 -19.24 -20.44 16.42
C THR A 48 -17.98 -19.58 16.47
N LEU A 49 -17.90 -18.68 17.46
CA LEU A 49 -16.73 -17.82 17.65
C LEU A 49 -15.47 -18.63 18.00
N GLU A 50 -15.65 -19.78 18.66
CA GLU A 50 -14.55 -20.71 18.98
C GLU A 50 -13.97 -21.35 17.71
N ASP A 51 -14.83 -21.82 16.80
CA ASP A 51 -14.39 -22.41 15.52
C ASP A 51 -13.59 -21.41 14.68
N TYR A 52 -13.99 -20.14 14.68
CA TYR A 52 -13.29 -19.08 13.96
C TYR A 52 -11.88 -18.83 14.51
N ILE A 53 -11.75 -18.73 15.84
CA ILE A 53 -10.45 -18.50 16.49
C ILE A 53 -9.53 -19.70 16.28
N GLN A 54 -10.06 -20.92 16.43
CA GLN A 54 -9.28 -22.14 16.26
C GLN A 54 -8.82 -22.31 14.80
N GLY A 55 -9.68 -22.01 13.82
CA GLY A 55 -9.34 -22.04 12.40
C GLY A 55 -8.21 -21.07 12.07
N ILE A 56 -8.30 -19.83 12.52
CA ILE A 56 -7.23 -18.83 12.30
C ILE A 56 -5.91 -19.30 12.91
N GLN A 57 -5.90 -19.84 14.12
CA GLN A 57 -4.67 -20.27 14.79
C GLN A 57 -4.04 -21.50 14.12
N THR A 58 -4.86 -22.41 13.59
CA THR A 58 -4.37 -23.65 12.98
C THR A 58 -3.72 -23.40 11.63
N ASP A 59 -4.31 -22.53 10.81
CA ASP A 59 -3.78 -22.17 9.48
C ASP A 59 -2.82 -20.97 9.51
N PHE A 60 -2.48 -20.47 10.72
CA PHE A 60 -1.62 -19.31 10.85
C PHE A 60 -0.18 -19.62 10.47
N ILE A 61 0.24 -19.08 9.33
CA ILE A 61 1.63 -19.16 8.87
C ILE A 61 2.28 -17.78 9.07
N PRO A 62 3.26 -17.64 10.00
CA PRO A 62 3.90 -16.35 10.33
C PRO A 62 4.53 -15.64 9.13
N PHE A 63 4.95 -16.42 8.12
CA PHE A 63 5.54 -15.89 6.90
C PHE A 63 4.58 -14.96 6.12
N HIS A 64 3.27 -15.16 6.21
CA HIS A 64 2.30 -14.27 5.55
C HIS A 64 2.32 -12.85 6.11
N ILE A 65 2.59 -12.69 7.40
CA ILE A 65 2.74 -11.36 8.02
C ILE A 65 4.00 -10.67 7.48
N ALA A 66 5.14 -11.36 7.51
CA ALA A 66 6.39 -10.79 7.00
C ALA A 66 6.28 -10.42 5.50
N TYR A 67 5.65 -11.30 4.72
CA TYR A 67 5.30 -11.04 3.31
C TYR A 67 4.44 -9.78 3.14
N ALA A 68 3.39 -9.61 3.95
CA ALA A 68 2.52 -8.44 3.89
C ALA A 68 3.29 -7.13 4.19
N PHE A 69 4.18 -7.12 5.18
CA PHE A 69 5.01 -5.96 5.49
C PHE A 69 6.02 -5.65 4.38
N ILE A 70 6.69 -6.64 3.80
CA ILE A 70 7.65 -6.43 2.69
C ILE A 70 6.92 -5.87 1.47
N LYS A 71 5.81 -6.48 1.07
CA LYS A 71 5.03 -6.07 -0.11
C LYS A 71 4.52 -4.63 0.03
N THR A 72 4.11 -4.25 1.22
CA THR A 72 3.58 -2.92 1.48
C THR A 72 4.64 -1.83 1.50
N LEU A 73 5.85 -2.12 2.00
CA LEU A 73 6.99 -1.21 1.87
C LEU A 73 7.32 -0.94 0.39
N VAL A 74 7.32 -1.98 -0.45
CA VAL A 74 7.55 -1.83 -1.89
C VAL A 74 6.45 -0.99 -2.55
N PHE A 75 5.18 -1.24 -2.23
CA PHE A 75 4.06 -0.45 -2.76
C PHE A 75 4.09 1.01 -2.32
N ALA A 76 4.42 1.25 -1.06
CA ALA A 76 4.55 2.59 -0.53
C ALA A 76 5.66 3.37 -1.26
N PHE A 77 6.77 2.72 -1.64
CA PHE A 77 7.86 3.35 -2.39
C PHE A 77 7.41 3.77 -3.80
N ILE A 78 6.62 2.92 -4.46
CA ILE A 78 6.05 3.20 -5.79
C ILE A 78 5.06 4.37 -5.72
N LEU A 79 4.17 4.37 -4.71
CA LEU A 79 3.21 5.44 -4.44
C LEU A 79 3.89 6.79 -4.12
N ALA A 80 5.09 6.76 -3.54
CA ALA A 80 5.88 7.96 -3.33
C ALA A 80 6.49 8.47 -4.65
N THR A 81 7.04 7.56 -5.46
CA THR A 81 7.93 7.89 -6.58
C THR A 81 7.18 8.31 -7.84
N ILE A 82 6.19 7.54 -8.30
CA ILE A 82 5.52 7.79 -9.58
C ILE A 82 4.73 9.12 -9.56
N PRO A 83 3.88 9.41 -8.55
CA PRO A 83 3.19 10.68 -8.48
C PRO A 83 4.14 11.88 -8.31
N SER A 84 5.27 11.71 -7.62
CA SER A 84 6.30 12.76 -7.54
C SER A 84 6.89 13.08 -8.92
N TYR A 85 7.15 12.06 -9.74
CA TYR A 85 7.68 12.25 -11.08
C TYR A 85 6.70 13.08 -11.93
N TYR A 86 5.46 12.64 -12.03
CA TYR A 86 4.44 13.38 -12.79
C TYR A 86 4.12 14.75 -12.21
N GLY A 87 4.25 14.94 -10.89
CA GLY A 87 4.09 16.25 -10.25
C GLY A 87 5.27 17.19 -10.43
N TYR A 88 6.49 16.67 -10.62
CA TYR A 88 7.70 17.48 -10.80
C TYR A 88 7.86 17.97 -12.24
N TYR A 89 7.56 17.12 -13.22
CA TYR A 89 7.66 17.44 -14.66
C TYR A 89 6.39 18.07 -15.23
N MET A 90 5.40 18.41 -14.39
CA MET A 90 4.21 19.11 -14.86
C MET A 90 4.54 20.59 -15.10
N GLU A 91 4.31 21.05 -16.32
CA GLU A 91 4.37 22.47 -16.67
C GLU A 91 2.98 22.83 -17.20
N GLY A 92 2.30 23.78 -16.56
CA GLY A 92 0.93 24.08 -16.95
C GLY A 92 0.04 24.76 -15.92
N GLY A 93 -1.19 25.06 -16.34
CA GLY A 93 -2.27 25.61 -15.51
C GLY A 93 -3.05 24.53 -14.74
N ALA A 94 -4.08 24.95 -14.00
CA ALA A 94 -4.88 24.05 -13.14
C ALA A 94 -5.49 22.84 -13.87
N LEU A 95 -5.81 22.96 -15.16
CA LEU A 95 -6.35 21.88 -15.99
C LEU A 95 -5.31 20.78 -16.27
N GLU A 96 -4.07 21.18 -16.52
CA GLU A 96 -2.96 20.26 -16.80
C GLU A 96 -2.51 19.53 -15.54
N VAL A 97 -2.60 20.20 -14.37
CA VAL A 97 -2.40 19.58 -13.05
C VAL A 97 -3.38 18.43 -12.80
N GLY A 98 -4.66 18.63 -13.12
CA GLY A 98 -5.67 17.58 -13.01
C GLY A 98 -5.39 16.39 -13.94
N ARG A 99 -5.03 16.66 -15.20
CA ARG A 99 -4.70 15.60 -16.18
C ARG A 99 -3.45 14.81 -15.81
N ALA A 100 -2.41 15.50 -15.32
CA ALA A 100 -1.19 14.88 -14.84
C ALA A 100 -1.45 13.99 -13.61
N SER A 101 -2.28 14.44 -12.68
CA SER A 101 -2.69 13.64 -11.51
C SER A 101 -3.37 12.34 -11.92
N THR A 102 -4.36 12.40 -12.81
CA THR A 102 -5.06 11.20 -13.31
C THR A 102 -4.12 10.26 -14.04
N THR A 103 -3.24 10.79 -14.89
CA THR A 103 -2.24 9.98 -15.62
C THR A 103 -1.27 9.29 -14.65
N SER A 104 -0.79 10.02 -13.64
CA SER A 104 0.09 9.48 -12.61
C SER A 104 -0.57 8.34 -11.83
N PHE A 105 -1.86 8.49 -11.51
CA PHE A 105 -2.62 7.47 -10.78
C PHE A 105 -2.81 6.20 -11.60
N VAL A 106 -3.11 6.32 -12.90
CA VAL A 106 -3.24 5.17 -13.80
C VAL A 106 -1.93 4.40 -13.89
N TRP A 107 -0.81 5.08 -14.14
CA TRP A 107 0.50 4.44 -14.20
C TRP A 107 0.90 3.80 -12.88
N THR A 108 0.64 4.48 -11.76
CA THR A 108 0.89 3.94 -10.42
C THR A 108 0.10 2.64 -10.20
N SER A 109 -1.17 2.62 -10.59
CA SER A 109 -2.04 1.44 -10.44
C SER A 109 -1.56 0.26 -11.28
N VAL A 110 -1.18 0.50 -12.54
CA VAL A 110 -0.65 -0.55 -13.43
C VAL A 110 0.64 -1.15 -12.86
N VAL A 111 1.57 -0.31 -12.40
CA VAL A 111 2.85 -0.76 -11.82
C VAL A 111 2.61 -1.55 -10.52
N ILE A 112 1.69 -1.09 -9.67
CA ILE A 112 1.33 -1.83 -8.44
C ILE A 112 0.76 -3.21 -8.78
N ILE A 113 -0.13 -3.32 -9.77
CA ILE A 113 -0.72 -4.61 -10.18
C ILE A 113 0.36 -5.57 -10.71
N LEU A 114 1.25 -5.09 -11.59
CA LEU A 114 2.34 -5.89 -12.14
C LEU A 114 3.30 -6.36 -11.04
N LEU A 115 3.72 -5.46 -10.15
CA LEU A 115 4.61 -5.81 -9.04
C LEU A 115 3.91 -6.69 -8.00
N ASN A 116 2.60 -6.55 -7.83
CA ASN A 116 1.82 -7.47 -7.00
C ASN A 116 1.95 -8.90 -7.51
N TYR A 117 1.76 -9.11 -8.82
CA TYR A 117 1.90 -10.42 -9.43
C TYR A 117 3.33 -10.97 -9.28
N ILE A 118 4.34 -10.17 -9.62
CA ILE A 118 5.75 -10.58 -9.54
C ILE A 118 6.15 -10.94 -8.10
N LEU A 119 5.85 -10.08 -7.13
CA LEU A 119 6.20 -10.31 -5.72
C LEU A 119 5.48 -11.53 -5.15
N THR A 120 4.21 -11.74 -5.53
CA THR A 120 3.46 -12.91 -5.08
C THR A 120 4.07 -14.18 -5.67
N SER A 121 4.35 -14.19 -6.98
CA SER A 121 4.96 -15.34 -7.65
C SER A 121 6.36 -15.67 -7.15
N LEU A 122 7.13 -14.69 -6.65
CA LEU A 122 8.48 -14.90 -6.16
C LEU A 122 8.52 -15.33 -4.69
N MET A 123 7.56 -14.89 -3.88
CA MET A 123 7.55 -15.15 -2.43
C MET A 123 6.65 -16.32 -2.02
N LEU A 124 5.59 -16.60 -2.78
CA LEU A 124 4.59 -17.64 -2.50
C LEU A 124 4.44 -18.65 -3.65
N GLY A 125 5.01 -18.37 -4.81
CA GLY A 125 5.03 -19.26 -5.97
C GLY A 125 6.19 -20.24 -5.97
#